data_AF-A0A954IMX1-F1
#
_entry.id   AF-A0A954IMX1-F1
#
_cell.length_a   1.000
_cell.length_b   1.000
_cell.length_c   1.000
_cell.angle_alpha   90.00
_cell.angle_beta   90.00
_cell.angle_gamma   90.00
#
_symmetry.space_group_name_H-M   'P 1'
#
loop_
_entity.id
_entity.type
_entity.pdbx_description
1 polymer ?
#
loop_
_entity_poly.entity_id
_entity_poly.type
_entity_poly.pdbx_seq_one_letter_code
_entity_poly.pdbx_strand_id
1 'polypeptide(L)' 'MNLVRRGASVGLTQYPLYRARNWQIGSGMIESIARQLVGIRLKGPGMQWTPEGASAITALRAHNINHNWHTLWRNLVL' A
#
# COMPACT_ATOMS: atom_id res chain seq x y z
N MET A 1 -17.73 -21.25 11.41
CA MET A 1 -17.05 -20.05 10.88
C MET A 1 -16.65 -19.12 12.03
N ASN A 2 -15.40 -19.18 12.49
CA ASN A 2 -14.88 -18.23 13.49
C ASN A 2 -13.68 -17.50 12.89
N LEU A 3 -13.89 -16.26 12.45
CA LEU A 3 -12.80 -15.38 12.06
C LEU A 3 -12.09 -14.90 13.33
N VAL A 4 -10.87 -15.37 13.51
CA VAL A 4 -9.92 -14.93 14.53
C VAL A 4 -9.77 -13.41 14.44
N ARG A 5 -10.47 -12.68 15.32
CA ARG A 5 -10.18 -11.28 15.61
C ARG A 5 -8.85 -11.23 16.35
N ARG A 6 -7.74 -11.07 15.62
CA ARG A 6 -6.45 -10.75 16.26
C ARG A 6 -6.62 -9.39 16.94
N GLY A 7 -6.58 -9.42 18.27
CA GLY A 7 -6.80 -8.28 19.14
C GLY A 7 -5.83 -7.15 18.81
N ALA A 8 -6.39 -5.97 18.52
CA ALA A 8 -5.68 -4.73 18.74
C ALA A 8 -5.42 -4.62 20.25
N SER A 9 -4.15 -4.57 20.66
CA SER A 9 -3.78 -4.25 22.02
C SER A 9 -4.28 -2.84 22.34
N VAL A 10 -5.26 -2.77 23.24
CA VAL A 10 -6.05 -1.57 23.58
C VAL A 10 -5.19 -0.40 24.12
N GLY A 11 -3.89 -0.61 24.37
CA GLY A 11 -2.96 0.41 24.86
C GLY A 11 -2.07 1.11 23.82
N LEU A 12 -1.95 0.63 22.58
CA LEU A 12 -1.03 1.23 21.59
C LEU A 12 -1.71 2.16 20.59
N THR A 13 -2.98 1.90 20.25
CA THR A 13 -3.68 2.66 19.20
C THR A 13 -5.15 2.88 19.58
N GLN A 14 -5.60 4.13 19.57
CA GLN A 14 -6.95 4.58 19.97
C GLN A 14 -8.01 4.33 18.87
N TYR A 15 -8.08 3.10 18.37
CA TYR A 15 -9.00 2.70 17.28
C TYR A 15 -10.48 3.11 17.50
N PRO A 16 -11.05 2.97 18.71
CA PRO A 16 -12.43 3.39 18.97
C PRO A 16 -12.66 4.90 18.79
N LEU A 17 -11.69 5.73 19.19
CA LEU A 17 -11.76 7.19 19.03
C LEU A 17 -11.76 7.58 17.56
N TYR A 18 -10.94 6.92 16.74
CA TYR A 18 -10.85 7.19 15.31
C TYR A 18 -12.14 6.80 14.57
N ARG A 19 -12.76 5.68 14.98
CA ARG A 19 -14.08 5.27 14.47
C ARG A 19 -15.15 6.29 14.85
N ALA A 20 -15.17 6.73 16.11
CA ALA A 20 -16.14 7.70 16.61
C ALA A 20 -16.02 9.07 15.93
N ARG A 21 -14.80 9.47 15.53
CA ARG A 21 -14.55 10.69 14.76
C ARG A 21 -14.75 10.54 13.25
N ASN A 22 -15.26 9.39 12.80
CA ASN A 22 -15.48 9.07 11.40
C ASN A 22 -14.22 9.22 10.53
N TRP A 23 -13.04 9.04 11.13
CA TRP A 23 -11.78 9.10 10.40
C TRP A 23 -11.65 7.91 9.47
N GLN A 24 -11.01 8.14 8.31
CA GLN A 24 -10.72 7.06 7.38
C GLN A 24 -9.71 6.12 8.02
N ILE A 25 -10.20 4.96 8.43
CA ILE A 25 -9.36 3.87 8.92
C ILE A 25 -9.18 2.92 7.75
N GLY A 26 -7.95 2.79 7.26
CA GLY A 26 -7.64 1.92 6.14
C GLY A 26 -8.22 0.53 6.36
N SER A 27 -8.91 0.00 5.35
CA SER A 27 -9.32 -1.41 5.39
C SER A 27 -8.09 -2.29 5.21
N GLY A 28 -8.15 -3.54 5.70
CA GLY A 28 -7.06 -4.50 5.49
C GLY A 28 -6.72 -4.72 4.01
N MET A 29 -7.69 -4.51 3.10
CA MET A 29 -7.44 -4.51 1.65
C MET A 29 -6.54 -3.34 1.23
N ILE A 30 -6.83 -2.12 1.67
CA ILE A 30 -6.04 -0.93 1.36
C ILE A 30 -4.61 -1.06 1.94
N GLU A 31 -4.49 -1.54 3.18
CA GLU A 31 -3.20 -1.77 3.81
C GLU A 31 -2.39 -2.86 3.08
N SER A 32 -3.06 -3.93 2.64
CA SER A 32 -2.44 -4.99 1.84
C SER A 32 -1.93 -4.47 0.49
N ILE A 33 -2.72 -3.65 -0.21
CA ILE A 33 -2.32 -3.03 -1.48
C ILE A 33 -1.13 -2.09 -1.27
N ALA A 34 -1.15 -1.25 -0.23
CA ALA A 34 -0.02 -0.36 0.09
C ALA A 34 1.28 -1.15 0.37
N ARG A 35 1.16 -2.29 1.08
CA ARG A 35 2.30 -3.21 1.27
C ARG A 35 2.80 -3.76 -0.07
N GLN A 36 1.92 -4.19 -0.97
CA GLN A 36 2.32 -4.79 -2.24
C GLN A 36 2.95 -3.79 -3.22
N LEU A 37 2.38 -2.58 -3.31
CA LEU A 37 2.86 -1.51 -4.19
C LEU A 37 4.19 -0.93 -3.70
N VAL A 38 4.22 -0.50 -2.44
CA VAL A 38 5.34 0.28 -1.87
C VAL A 38 6.22 -0.63 -1.02
N GLY A 39 5.62 -1.29 -0.04
CA GLY A 39 6.36 -1.99 1.01
C GLY A 39 7.32 -3.07 0.50
N ILE A 40 6.92 -3.88 -0.48
CA ILE A 40 7.76 -4.98 -0.98
C ILE A 40 9.04 -4.47 -1.68
N ARG A 41 9.00 -3.29 -2.30
CA ARG A 41 10.09 -2.84 -3.19
C ARG A 41 10.84 -1.61 -2.71
N LEU A 42 10.17 -0.77 -1.93
CA LEU A 42 10.72 0.49 -1.42
C LEU A 42 11.14 0.38 0.05
N LYS A 43 10.73 -0.67 0.77
CA LYS A 43 11.10 -0.89 2.16
C LYS A 43 11.98 -2.14 2.29
N GLY A 44 13.26 -1.94 2.58
CA GLY A 44 14.22 -3.03 2.79
C GLY A 44 15.64 -2.52 2.99
N PRO A 45 16.56 -3.37 3.48
CA PRO A 45 17.96 -3.00 3.66
C PRO A 45 18.58 -2.63 2.30
N GLY A 46 19.33 -1.53 2.26
CA GLY A 46 19.98 -1.04 1.05
C GLY A 46 19.05 -0.43 -0.01
N MET A 47 17.74 -0.30 0.27
CA MET A 47 16.80 0.35 -0.63
C MET A 47 16.83 1.86 -0.43
N GLN A 48 17.62 2.55 -1.26
CA GLN A 48 17.68 4.00 -1.32
C GLN A 48 17.06 4.48 -2.63
N TRP A 49 16.23 5.51 -2.55
CA TRP A 49 15.49 6.04 -3.67
C TRP A 49 15.46 7.56 -3.61
N THR A 50 15.56 8.21 -4.76
CA THR A 50 15.10 9.60 -4.85
C THR A 50 13.57 9.62 -4.85
N PRO A 51 12.94 10.75 -4.46
CA PRO A 51 11.48 10.88 -4.49
C PRO A 51 10.88 10.56 -5.88
N GLU A 52 11.55 10.96 -6.95
CA GLU A 52 11.14 10.74 -8.33
C GLU A 52 11.26 9.25 -8.69
N GLY A 53 12.38 8.62 -8.34
CA GLY A 53 12.61 7.19 -8.59
C GLY A 53 11.64 6.30 -7.81
N ALA A 54 11.36 6.63 -6.55
CA ALA A 54 10.37 5.91 -5.74
C ALA A 54 8.96 6.01 -6.37
N SER A 55 8.58 7.20 -6.81
CA SER A 55 7.29 7.45 -7.50
C SER A 55 7.19 6.65 -8.79
N ALA A 56 8.22 6.69 -9.64
CA ALA A 56 8.27 5.98 -10.91
C ALA A 56 8.16 4.45 -10.72
N ILE A 57 8.94 3.87 -9.81
CA ILE A 57 8.89 2.42 -9.53
C ILE A 57 7.54 2.00 -8.93
N THR A 58 6.93 2.83 -8.09
CA THR A 58 5.59 2.56 -7.54
C THR A 58 4.54 2.54 -8.64
N ALA A 59 4.60 3.50 -9.58
CA ALA A 59 3.70 3.54 -10.72
C ALA A 59 3.86 2.28 -11.61
N LEU A 60 5.10 1.90 -11.95
CA LEU A 60 5.37 0.68 -12.72
C LEU A 60 4.82 -0.57 -12.00
N ARG A 61 4.95 -0.65 -10.67
CA ARG A 61 4.37 -1.75 -9.90
C ARG A 61 2.85 -1.76 -9.92
N ALA A 62 2.20 -0.60 -9.85
CA ALA A 62 0.75 -0.52 -9.99
C ALA A 62 0.31 -1.10 -11.34
N HIS A 63 1.03 -0.79 -12.41
CA HIS A 63 0.75 -1.35 -13.73
C HIS A 63 0.96 -2.87 -13.79
N ASN A 64 2.03 -3.38 -13.17
CA ASN A 64 2.32 -4.80 -13.11
C ASN A 64 1.26 -5.61 -12.35
N ILE A 65 0.81 -5.12 -11.18
CA ILE A 65 -0.22 -5.79 -10.36
C ILE A 65 -1.57 -5.81 -11.08
N ASN A 66 -1.89 -4.74 -11.82
CA ASN A 66 -3.11 -4.65 -12.62
C ASN A 66 -3.01 -5.37 -13.97
N HIS A 67 -1.91 -6.06 -14.26
CA HIS A 67 -1.66 -6.76 -15.53
C HIS A 67 -1.85 -5.88 -16.79
N ASN A 68 -1.64 -4.57 -16.66
CA ASN A 68 -1.95 -3.61 -17.73
C ASN A 68 -0.68 -3.10 -18.45
N TRP A 69 0.39 -3.90 -18.42
CA TRP A 69 1.70 -3.59 -19.01
C TRP A 69 1.59 -3.14 -20.46
N HIS A 70 0.74 -3.83 -21.24
CA HIS A 70 0.50 -3.50 -22.65
C HIS A 70 -0.07 -2.08 -22.85
N THR A 71 -0.96 -1.65 -21.94
CA THR A 71 -1.54 -0.30 -21.96
C THR A 71 -0.51 0.73 -21.55
N LEU A 72 0.35 0.42 -20.56
CA LEU A 72 1.45 1.31 -20.19
C LEU A 72 2.37 1.57 -21.40
N TRP A 73 2.83 0.53 -22.09
CA TRP A 73 3.73 0.68 -23.25
C TRP A 73 3.14 1.47 -24.40
N ARG A 74 1.84 1.31 -24.68
CA ARG A 74 1.18 2.08 -25.73
C ARG A 74 1.09 3.58 -25.43
N ASN A 75 1.06 3.95 -24.15
CA ASN A 75 0.89 5.34 -23.72
C ASN A 75 2.20 6.00 -23.26
N LEU A 76 3.29 5.23 -23.18
CA LEU A 76 4.62 5.76 -22.91
C LEU A 76 5.09 6.52 -24.15
N VAL A 77 5.02 7.84 -24.10
CA VAL A 77 5.72 8.72 -25.04
C VAL A 77 7.09 8.99 -24.44
N LEU A 78 8.15 8.54 -25.13
CA LEU A 78 9.54 8.81 -24.80
C LEU A 78 10.04 10.06 -25.53
#